data_AF-A0A838DLN4-F1
#
_entry.id   AF-A0A838DLN4-F1
#
_cell.length_a   1.000
_cell.length_b   1.000
_cell.length_c   1.000
_cell.angle_alpha   90.00
_cell.angle_beta   90.00
_cell.angle_gamma   90.00
#
_symmetry.space_group_name_H-M   'P 1'
#
loop_
_entity.id
_entity.type
_entity.pdbx_description
1 polymer ?
#
loop_
_entity_poly.entity_id
_entity_poly.type
_entity_poly.pdbx_seq_one_letter_code
_entity_poly.pdbx_strand_id
1 'polypeptide(L)'
;TGQCLKILQGYSNWVYSVAFSPSGNLLASGHQDNEVRFWDLKDLKSVPFPRLLRGHLGVVYSVAFNRAGNMLASGSLDRMVRIWDVNTGECLATLPGHNDQVNSVAFHPLFKNNQKMFA
;
A
#
# COMPACT_ATOMS: atom_id res chain seq x y z
N THR A 1 -3.77 26.32 -7.86
CA THR A 1 -3.72 26.39 -9.33
C THR A 1 -4.59 25.35 -10.02
N GLY A 2 -5.03 24.26 -9.36
CA GLY A 2 -5.93 23.26 -9.98
C GLY A 2 -5.31 22.48 -11.15
N GLN A 3 -4.02 22.67 -11.41
CA GLN A 3 -3.31 22.04 -12.50
C GLN A 3 -2.86 20.63 -12.11
N CYS A 4 -3.05 19.68 -13.02
CA CYS A 4 -2.50 18.33 -12.87
C CYS A 4 -0.97 18.40 -12.92
N LEU A 5 -0.30 17.99 -11.84
CA LEU A 5 1.17 18.01 -11.75
C LEU A 5 1.81 16.84 -12.49
N LYS A 6 1.20 15.66 -12.41
CA LYS A 6 1.74 14.43 -13.00
C LYS A 6 0.64 13.39 -13.16
N ILE A 7 0.70 12.64 -14.26
CA ILE A 7 -0.10 11.43 -14.47
C ILE A 7 0.85 10.24 -14.32
N LEU A 8 0.55 9.35 -13.38
CA LEU A 8 1.26 8.09 -13.21
C LEU A 8 0.59 7.05 -14.12
N GLN A 9 1.04 6.98 -15.37
CA GLN A 9 0.51 6.06 -16.38
C GLN A 9 1.10 4.66 -16.25
N GLY A 10 0.41 3.66 -16.81
CA GLY A 10 0.96 2.31 -16.93
C GLY A 10 -0.04 1.17 -16.73
N TYR A 11 -1.29 1.46 -16.34
CA TYR A 11 -2.23 0.43 -15.91
C TYR A 11 -3.65 0.71 -16.43
N SER A 12 -4.30 -0.32 -16.99
CA SER A 12 -5.66 -0.28 -17.52
C SER A 12 -6.73 -0.72 -16.52
N ASN A 13 -6.32 -1.10 -15.31
CA ASN A 13 -7.18 -1.67 -14.27
C ASN A 13 -7.61 -0.62 -13.25
N TRP A 14 -8.70 -0.89 -12.52
CA TRP A 14 -9.20 0.05 -11.52
C TRP A 14 -8.26 0.18 -10.32
N VAL A 15 -8.11 1.42 -9.86
CA VAL A 15 -7.44 1.77 -8.60
C VAL A 15 -8.52 2.02 -7.57
N TYR A 16 -8.57 1.21 -6.52
CA TYR A 16 -9.62 1.27 -5.50
C TYR A 16 -9.24 2.14 -4.31
N SER A 17 -7.94 2.29 -4.04
CA SER A 17 -7.45 3.04 -2.89
C SER A 17 -6.11 3.66 -3.19
N VAL A 18 -5.85 4.82 -2.59
CA VAL A 18 -4.56 5.50 -2.58
C VAL A 18 -4.26 6.02 -1.18
N ALA A 19 -2.97 6.03 -0.80
CA ALA A 19 -2.52 6.58 0.46
C ALA A 19 -1.16 7.27 0.28
N PHE A 20 -0.99 8.46 0.85
CA PHE A 20 0.32 9.09 0.99
C PHE A 20 1.00 8.60 2.27
N SER A 21 2.32 8.42 2.21
CA SER A 21 3.08 8.24 3.44
C SER A 21 3.02 9.52 4.28
N PRO A 22 3.18 9.45 5.61
CA PRO A 22 3.14 10.63 6.48
C PRO A 22 4.18 11.70 6.12
N SER A 23 5.28 11.30 5.48
CA SER A 23 6.31 12.24 5.00
C SER A 23 5.95 12.93 3.68
N GLY A 24 4.88 12.48 3.00
CA GLY A 24 4.47 12.97 1.68
C GLY A 24 5.35 12.49 0.53
N ASN A 25 6.37 11.69 0.79
CA ASN A 25 7.35 11.29 -0.23
C ASN A 25 6.99 10.01 -0.96
N LEU A 26 6.04 9.23 -0.44
CA LEU A 26 5.60 8.00 -1.08
C LEU A 26 4.10 8.06 -1.31
N LEU A 27 3.66 7.52 -2.44
CA LEU A 27 2.26 7.26 -2.75
C LEU A 27 2.09 5.75 -2.88
N ALA A 28 1.13 5.15 -2.20
CA ALA A 28 0.72 3.76 -2.38
C ALA A 28 -0.66 3.68 -3.01
N SER A 29 -0.96 2.56 -3.66
CA SER A 29 -2.25 2.30 -4.30
C SER A 29 -2.60 0.81 -4.31
N GLY A 30 -3.89 0.51 -4.15
CA GLY A 30 -4.47 -0.83 -4.27
C GLY A 30 -5.22 -1.01 -5.60
N HIS A 31 -4.99 -2.13 -6.27
CA HIS A 31 -5.42 -2.35 -7.66
C HIS A 31 -6.28 -3.61 -7.83
N GLN A 32 -7.03 -3.63 -8.94
CA GLN A 32 -7.81 -4.79 -9.37
C GLN A 32 -6.97 -6.01 -9.75
N ASP A 33 -5.71 -5.82 -10.15
CA ASP A 33 -4.80 -6.90 -10.54
C ASP A 33 -4.04 -7.53 -9.35
N ASN A 34 -4.59 -7.37 -8.15
CA ASN A 34 -4.11 -7.95 -6.91
C ASN A 34 -2.77 -7.38 -6.42
N GLU A 35 -2.24 -6.33 -7.06
CA GLU A 35 -0.98 -5.71 -6.66
C GLU A 35 -1.23 -4.47 -5.80
N VAL A 36 -0.35 -4.28 -4.82
CA VAL A 36 -0.14 -2.95 -4.23
C VAL A 36 1.06 -2.33 -4.92
N ARG A 37 0.92 -1.06 -5.32
CA ARG A 37 1.97 -0.31 -5.99
C ARG A 37 2.33 0.91 -5.18
N PHE A 38 3.60 1.24 -5.11
CA PHE A 38 4.01 2.51 -4.53
C PHE A 38 5.13 3.20 -5.30
N TRP A 39 5.10 4.54 -5.27
CA TRP A 39 6.02 5.42 -5.98
C TRP A 39 6.79 6.28 -5.00
N ASP A 40 8.08 6.50 -5.30
CA ASP A 40 8.85 7.57 -4.69
C ASP A 40 8.60 8.88 -5.44
N LEU A 41 7.98 9.83 -4.75
CA LEU A 41 7.61 11.12 -5.30
C LEU A 41 8.78 12.11 -5.33
N LYS A 42 9.85 11.87 -4.56
CA LYS A 42 11.06 12.69 -4.65
C LYS A 42 11.77 12.49 -5.99
N ASP A 43 11.65 11.31 -6.56
CA ASP A 43 12.39 10.91 -7.75
C ASP A 43 11.51 10.40 -8.90
N LEU A 44 10.35 11.03 -9.06
CA LEU A 44 9.43 10.81 -10.18
C LEU A 44 10.07 11.04 -11.57
N LYS A 45 11.27 11.61 -11.63
CA LYS A 45 12.02 11.82 -12.88
C LYS A 45 12.94 10.65 -13.21
N SER A 46 13.53 9.97 -12.21
CA SER A 46 14.47 8.86 -12.47
C SER A 46 13.82 7.47 -12.37
N VAL A 47 12.74 7.33 -11.60
CA VAL A 47 12.06 6.04 -11.41
C VAL A 47 10.70 6.06 -12.13
N PRO A 48 10.63 5.63 -13.39
CA PRO A 48 9.39 5.69 -14.17
C PRO A 48 8.35 4.64 -13.74
N PHE A 49 8.73 3.65 -12.94
CA PHE A 49 7.87 2.52 -12.58
C PHE A 49 7.68 2.40 -11.06
N PRO A 50 6.47 2.05 -10.59
CA PRO A 50 6.27 1.77 -9.17
C PRO A 50 7.03 0.53 -8.72
N ARG A 51 7.32 0.49 -7.43
CA ARG A 51 7.64 -0.76 -6.74
C ARG A 51 6.34 -1.54 -6.52
N LEU A 52 6.41 -2.85 -6.72
CA LEU A 52 5.27 -3.75 -6.65
C LEU A 52 5.37 -4.62 -5.40
N LEU A 53 4.30 -4.63 -4.61
CA LEU A 53 4.12 -5.52 -3.48
C LEU A 53 3.17 -6.63 -3.92
N ARG A 54 3.75 -7.81 -4.18
CA ARG A 54 3.06 -8.99 -4.71
C ARG A 54 2.73 -9.94 -3.57
N GLY A 55 1.53 -10.51 -3.60
CA GLY A 55 1.15 -11.56 -2.66
C GLY A 55 -0.36 -11.71 -2.46
N HIS A 56 -1.14 -10.64 -2.66
CA HIS A 56 -2.59 -10.79 -2.68
C HIS A 56 -3.04 -11.66 -3.86
N LEU A 57 -4.10 -12.44 -3.61
CA LEU A 57 -4.71 -13.33 -4.60
C LEU A 57 -6.05 -12.80 -5.13
N GLY A 58 -6.39 -11.57 -4.77
CA GLY A 58 -7.59 -10.87 -5.20
C GLY A 58 -7.43 -9.35 -5.13
N VAL A 59 -8.43 -8.64 -5.64
CA VAL A 59 -8.48 -7.17 -5.71
C VAL A 59 -8.06 -6.55 -4.39
N VAL A 60 -7.18 -5.55 -4.42
CA VAL A 60 -6.78 -4.81 -3.22
C VAL A 60 -7.67 -3.59 -3.07
N TYR A 61 -8.58 -3.64 -2.09
CA TYR A 61 -9.58 -2.59 -1.88
C TYR A 61 -9.06 -1.42 -1.06
N SER A 62 -8.06 -1.64 -0.21
CA SER A 62 -7.61 -0.62 0.73
C SER A 62 -6.13 -0.73 1.01
N VAL A 63 -5.47 0.43 1.11
CA VAL A 63 -4.08 0.57 1.56
C VAL A 63 -3.98 1.68 2.60
N ALA A 64 -3.11 1.51 3.60
CA ALA A 64 -2.86 2.53 4.61
C ALA A 64 -1.41 2.47 5.11
N PHE A 65 -0.76 3.63 5.25
CA PHE A 65 0.53 3.73 5.90
C PHE A 65 0.40 3.83 7.42
N ASN A 66 1.36 3.27 8.13
CA ASN A 66 1.50 3.55 9.55
C ASN A 66 2.03 4.98 9.78
N ARG A 67 1.98 5.46 11.03
CA ARG A 67 2.40 6.82 11.39
C ARG A 67 3.87 7.13 11.10
N ALA A 68 4.74 6.11 11.13
CA ALA A 68 6.16 6.23 10.84
C ALA A 68 6.46 6.20 9.32
N GLY A 69 5.53 5.70 8.50
CA GLY A 69 5.70 5.56 7.05
C GLY A 69 6.58 4.38 6.61
N ASN A 70 7.04 3.54 7.54
CA ASN A 70 7.87 2.38 7.23
C ASN A 70 7.08 1.08 7.03
N MET A 71 5.80 1.07 7.40
CA MET A 71 4.90 -0.06 7.18
C MET A 71 3.68 0.37 6.38
N LEU A 72 3.21 -0.54 5.52
CA LEU A 72 1.97 -0.42 4.78
C LEU A 72 1.06 -1.60 5.13
N ALA A 73 -0.23 -1.35 5.31
CA ALA A 73 -1.24 -2.39 5.42
C ALA A 73 -2.07 -2.40 4.14
N SER A 74 -2.51 -3.58 3.72
CA SER A 74 -3.46 -3.74 2.63
C SER A 74 -4.54 -4.76 2.95
N GLY A 75 -5.77 -4.49 2.50
CA GLY A 75 -6.91 -5.39 2.59
C GLY A 75 -7.43 -5.77 1.21
N SER A 76 -7.83 -7.03 1.03
CA SER A 76 -8.15 -7.60 -0.29
C SER A 76 -9.39 -8.50 -0.29
N LEU A 77 -9.91 -8.73 -1.50
CA LEU A 77 -10.88 -9.76 -1.85
C LEU A 77 -10.44 -11.17 -1.43
N ASP A 78 -9.13 -11.42 -1.30
CA ASP A 78 -8.61 -12.70 -0.81
C ASP A 78 -8.84 -12.95 0.70
N ARG A 79 -9.51 -12.00 1.38
CA ARG A 79 -9.89 -12.06 2.80
C ARG A 79 -8.71 -11.94 3.76
N MET A 80 -7.54 -11.54 3.26
CA MET A 80 -6.34 -11.33 4.06
C MET A 80 -6.09 -9.84 4.27
N VAL A 81 -5.55 -9.53 5.44
CA VAL A 81 -4.79 -8.29 5.65
C VAL A 81 -3.31 -8.61 5.52
N ARG A 82 -2.57 -7.86 4.71
CA ARG A 82 -1.12 -7.98 4.62
C ARG A 82 -0.43 -6.76 5.17
N ILE A 83 0.69 -6.98 5.83
CA ILE A 83 1.56 -5.94 6.36
C ILE A 83 2.90 -6.02 5.63
N TRP A 84 3.35 -4.90 5.11
CA TRP A 84 4.53 -4.81 4.26
C TRP A 84 5.58 -3.90 4.87
N ASP A 85 6.84 -4.25 4.71
CA ASP A 85 7.96 -3.34 4.90
C ASP A 85 8.09 -2.45 3.65
N VAL A 86 8.03 -1.13 3.85
CA VAL A 86 8.04 -0.16 2.75
C VAL A 86 9.44 -0.03 2.13
N ASN A 87 10.50 -0.27 2.90
CA ASN A 87 11.87 -0.11 2.43
C ASN A 87 12.31 -1.32 1.60
N THR A 88 12.01 -2.53 2.07
CA THR A 88 12.40 -3.79 1.40
C THR A 88 11.35 -4.27 0.40
N GLY A 89 10.08 -3.90 0.60
CA GLY A 89 8.96 -4.41 -0.17
C GLY A 89 8.50 -5.82 0.24
N GLU A 90 9.03 -6.36 1.34
CA GLU A 90 8.70 -7.69 1.82
C GLU A 90 7.36 -7.70 2.57
N CYS A 91 6.64 -8.82 2.46
CA CYS A 91 5.45 -9.08 3.26
C CYS A 91 5.89 -9.52 4.66
N LEU A 92 5.78 -8.64 5.65
CA LEU A 92 6.10 -8.92 7.05
C LEU A 92 5.09 -9.86 7.72
N ALA A 93 3.81 -9.75 7.35
CA ALA A 93 2.76 -10.60 7.89
C ALA A 93 1.56 -10.74 6.95
N THR A 94 0.90 -11.89 7.04
CA THR A 94 -0.40 -12.15 6.42
C THR A 94 -1.36 -12.54 7.55
N LEU A 95 -2.40 -11.75 7.75
CA LEU A 95 -3.33 -11.87 8.86
C LEU A 95 -4.66 -12.44 8.35
N PRO A 96 -4.95 -13.72 8.60
CA PRO A 96 -6.23 -14.33 8.29
C PRO A 96 -7.29 -13.96 9.35
N GLY A 97 -8.56 -14.27 9.06
CA GLY A 97 -9.65 -14.18 10.05
C GLY A 97 -10.94 -13.58 9.49
N HIS A 98 -10.88 -12.89 8.36
CA HIS A 98 -12.08 -12.43 7.67
C HIS A 98 -12.69 -13.57 6.85
N ASN A 99 -14.02 -13.71 6.91
CA ASN A 99 -14.77 -14.70 6.12
C ASN A 99 -15.17 -14.20 4.73
N ASP A 100 -15.01 -12.89 4.50
CA ASP A 100 -15.32 -12.18 3.26
C ASP A 100 -14.27 -11.07 3.02
N GLN A 101 -14.38 -10.35 1.91
CA GLN A 101 -13.43 -9.33 1.47
C GLN A 101 -13.12 -8.28 2.53
N VAL A 102 -11.85 -7.87 2.60
CA VAL A 102 -11.41 -6.79 3.48
C VAL A 102 -11.54 -5.46 2.75
N ASN A 103 -12.63 -4.75 3.01
CA ASN A 103 -12.94 -3.49 2.33
C ASN A 103 -12.09 -2.29 2.78
N SER A 104 -11.57 -2.31 4.01
CA SER A 104 -10.84 -1.17 4.56
C SER A 104 -9.81 -1.61 5.59
N VAL A 105 -8.67 -0.92 5.60
CA VAL A 105 -7.64 -1.04 6.64
C VAL A 105 -7.20 0.34 7.08
N ALA A 106 -6.83 0.48 8.35
CA ALA A 106 -6.26 1.70 8.90
C ALA A 106 -5.26 1.35 10.01
N PHE A 107 -4.19 2.15 10.11
CA PHE A 107 -3.35 2.13 11.30
C PHE A 107 -3.89 3.10 12.33
N HIS A 108 -3.82 2.70 13.60
CA HIS A 108 -4.08 3.62 14.70
C HIS A 108 -3.06 4.80 14.66
N PRO A 109 -3.51 6.06 14.83
CA PRO A 109 -2.68 7.24 14.57
C PRO A 109 -1.45 7.38 15.48
N LEU A 110 -1.46 6.76 16.65
CA LEU A 110 -0.36 6.81 17.63
C LEU A 110 0.49 5.55 17.65
N PHE A 111 0.19 4.57 16.81
CA PHE A 111 0.90 3.31 16.82
C PHE A 111 2.34 3.49 16.32
N LYS A 112 3.32 3.32 17.23
CA LYS A 112 4.76 3.30 16.95
C LYS A 112 5.22 1.85 17.08
N ASN A 113 5.57 1.19 15.99
CA ASN A 113 6.11 -0.16 16.11
C ASN A 113 7.62 -0.11 16.31
N ASN A 114 8.07 -0.58 17.47
CA ASN A 114 9.44 -0.96 17.74
C ASN A 114 9.58 -2.46 17.41
N GLN A 115 9.93 -2.80 16.17
CA GLN A 115 10.52 -4.06 15.67
C GLN A 115 9.99 -5.47 16.09
N LYS A 116 8.98 -5.64 16.97
CA LYS A 116 8.63 -6.96 17.54
C LYS A 116 7.19 -7.45 17.33
N MET A 117 6.52 -7.06 16.24
CA MET A 117 5.10 -7.41 16.06
C MET A 117 4.84 -8.76 15.38
N PHE A 118 5.85 -9.41 14.80
CA PHE A 118 5.66 -10.63 14.00
C PHE A 118 6.69 -11.75 14.30
N ALA A 119 7.04 -11.94 15.58
CA ALA A 119 7.80 -13.10 16.05
C ALA A 119 6.86 -14.15 16.65
#